data_AF-A0AAU7QYW2-F1
#
_entry.id   AF-A0AAU7QYW2-F1
#
_cell.length_a   1.000
_cell.length_b   1.000
_cell.length_c   1.000
_cell.angle_alpha   90.00
_cell.angle_beta   90.00
_cell.angle_gamma   90.00
#
_symmetry.space_group_name_H-M   'P 1'
#
loop_
_entity.id
_entity.type
_entity.pdbx_description
1 polymer ?
#
loop_
_entity_poly.entity_id
_entity_poly.type
_entity_poly.pdbx_seq_one_letter_code
_entity_poly.pdbx_strand_id
1 'polypeptide(L)'
;MVTIAPARWHRRARFRRYADATQHLERLVLYARSIARRSATALQYDEPIPPALPDAVARLGDAVRELKRACKSGEDLERTRELVRQGAELAGRAWSQGVRTYGEAMISDLRTGQSELLRATGCRPEDANGTVRRAAGAGEAEARPPVRARMSRPVPRRPAGRGTPGRRPDMFRPPTRVA
;
A
#
# COMPACT_ATOMS: atom_id res chain seq x y z
N MET A 1 18.83 -44.70 -18.61
CA MET A 1 18.60 -43.24 -18.63
C MET A 1 17.29 -42.98 -17.88
N VAL A 2 17.33 -42.49 -16.64
CA VAL A 2 16.10 -42.29 -15.84
C VAL A 2 15.47 -40.96 -16.26
N THR A 3 14.40 -41.03 -17.04
CA THR A 3 13.52 -39.89 -17.32
C THR A 3 12.75 -39.56 -16.05
N ILE A 4 13.22 -38.57 -15.28
CA ILE A 4 12.47 -38.03 -14.15
C ILE A 4 11.33 -37.18 -14.73
N ALA A 5 10.10 -37.68 -14.61
CA ALA A 5 8.90 -37.03 -15.14
C ALA A 5 8.72 -35.58 -14.60
N PRO A 6 8.47 -34.56 -15.46
CA PRO A 6 8.30 -33.16 -15.07
C PRO A 6 7.18 -32.90 -14.03
N ALA A 7 6.19 -33.79 -13.99
CA ALA A 7 5.05 -33.73 -13.07
C ALA A 7 5.45 -33.80 -11.58
N ARG A 8 6.59 -34.44 -11.24
CA ARG A 8 7.06 -34.55 -9.85
C ARG A 8 7.65 -33.25 -9.32
N TRP A 9 8.28 -32.42 -10.16
CA TRP A 9 8.83 -31.13 -9.74
C TRP A 9 7.75 -30.09 -9.48
N HIS A 10 6.71 -30.02 -10.32
CA HIS A 10 5.60 -29.09 -10.09
C HIS A 10 4.82 -29.42 -8.81
N ARG A 11 4.62 -30.72 -8.50
CA ARG A 11 4.02 -31.13 -7.22
C ARG A 11 4.94 -30.79 -6.04
N ARG A 12 6.24 -31.07 -6.12
CA ARG A 12 7.20 -30.75 -5.03
C ARG A 12 7.35 -29.25 -4.78
N ALA A 13 7.28 -28.42 -5.83
CA ALA A 13 7.29 -26.97 -5.73
C ALA A 13 6.00 -26.42 -5.11
N ARG A 14 4.82 -26.96 -5.47
CA ARG A 14 3.55 -26.64 -4.79
C ARG A 14 3.57 -27.06 -3.32
N PHE A 15 4.04 -28.27 -3.00
CA PHE A 15 4.12 -28.75 -1.62
C PHE A 15 5.03 -27.89 -0.74
N ARG A 16 6.21 -27.48 -1.24
CA ARG A 16 7.09 -26.54 -0.51
C ARG A 16 6.41 -25.20 -0.27
N ARG A 17 5.77 -24.62 -1.29
CA ARG A 17 5.00 -23.37 -1.14
C ARG A 17 3.87 -23.49 -0.12
N TYR A 18 3.17 -24.63 -0.09
CA TYR A 18 2.14 -24.88 0.92
C TYR A 18 2.72 -25.01 2.32
N ALA A 19 3.82 -25.75 2.50
CA ALA A 19 4.48 -25.89 3.79
C ALA A 19 4.97 -24.53 4.33
N ASP A 20 5.59 -23.71 3.48
CA ASP A 20 6.07 -22.38 3.85
C ASP A 20 4.89 -21.44 4.18
N ALA A 21 3.79 -21.51 3.42
CA ALA A 21 2.59 -20.72 3.68
C ALA A 21 1.90 -21.10 5.00
N THR A 22 1.91 -22.37 5.40
CA THR A 22 1.26 -22.84 6.63
C THR A 22 1.76 -22.11 7.86
N GLN A 23 3.08 -21.93 8.01
CA GLN A 23 3.64 -21.22 9.17
C GLN A 23 3.13 -19.77 9.27
N HIS A 24 2.93 -19.12 8.12
CA HIS A 24 2.38 -17.77 8.08
C HIS A 24 0.88 -17.73 8.43
N LEU A 25 0.12 -18.72 7.97
CA LEU A 25 -1.30 -18.84 8.29
C LEU A 25 -1.53 -19.18 9.77
N GLU A 26 -0.68 -20.00 10.38
CA GLU A 26 -0.72 -20.28 11.83
C GLU A 26 -0.50 -19.00 12.65
N ARG A 27 0.50 -18.19 12.28
CA ARG A 27 0.72 -16.87 12.91
C ARG A 27 -0.48 -15.94 12.69
N LEU A 28 -1.06 -15.93 11.49
CA LEU A 28 -2.25 -15.13 11.20
C LEU A 28 -3.44 -15.49 12.10
N VAL A 29 -3.64 -16.76 12.43
CA VAL A 29 -4.69 -17.20 13.38
C VAL A 29 -4.48 -16.59 14.76
N LEU A 30 -3.24 -16.47 15.24
CA LEU A 30 -2.93 -15.83 16.51
C LEU A 30 -3.29 -14.34 16.50
N TYR A 31 -2.97 -13.63 15.42
CA TYR A 31 -3.36 -12.22 15.26
C TYR A 31 -4.88 -12.05 15.15
N ALA A 32 -5.57 -12.93 14.41
CA ALA A 32 -7.04 -12.90 14.33
C ALA A 32 -7.70 -13.09 15.70
N ARG A 33 -7.19 -14.02 16.52
CA ARG A 33 -7.63 -14.21 17.91
C ARG A 33 -7.36 -12.97 18.76
N SER A 34 -6.19 -12.36 18.62
CA SER A 34 -5.83 -11.12 19.33
C SER A 34 -6.77 -9.97 18.96
N ILE A 35 -7.02 -9.76 17.66
CA ILE A 35 -7.96 -8.76 17.15
C ILE A 35 -9.34 -8.99 17.75
N ALA A 36 -9.89 -10.20 17.66
CA ALA A 36 -11.21 -10.51 18.20
C ALA A 36 -11.34 -10.20 19.70
N ARG A 37 -10.32 -10.59 20.50
CA ARG A 37 -10.29 -10.30 21.94
C ARG A 37 -10.23 -8.79 22.21
N ARG A 38 -9.33 -8.07 21.53
CA ARG A 38 -9.19 -6.62 21.69
C ARG A 38 -10.41 -5.86 21.21
N SER A 39 -11.11 -6.34 20.18
CA SER A 39 -12.38 -5.75 19.75
C SER A 39 -13.42 -5.85 20.86
N ALA A 40 -13.58 -7.03 21.47
CA ALA A 40 -14.50 -7.20 22.60
C ALA A 40 -14.12 -6.31 23.78
N THR A 41 -12.84 -6.19 24.10
CA THR A 41 -12.36 -5.32 25.18
C THR A 41 -12.56 -3.85 24.86
N ALA A 42 -12.26 -3.39 23.65
CA ALA A 42 -12.47 -2.00 23.23
C ALA A 42 -13.94 -1.58 23.38
N LEU A 43 -14.87 -2.47 22.99
CA LEU A 43 -16.31 -2.26 23.16
C LEU A 43 -16.72 -2.25 24.64
N GLN A 44 -16.16 -3.13 25.47
CA GLN A 44 -16.44 -3.15 26.92
C GLN A 44 -16.02 -1.87 27.63
N TYR A 45 -14.92 -1.25 27.19
CA TYR A 45 -14.39 0.00 27.74
C TYR A 45 -14.90 1.26 27.03
N ASP A 46 -15.85 1.12 26.11
CA ASP A 46 -16.40 2.23 25.31
C ASP A 46 -15.30 3.07 24.63
N GLU A 47 -14.24 2.39 24.13
CA GLU A 47 -13.21 3.08 23.36
C GLU A 47 -13.82 3.59 22.04
N PRO A 48 -13.50 4.83 21.61
CA PRO A 48 -13.94 5.33 20.32
C PRO A 48 -13.34 4.46 19.21
N ILE A 49 -14.21 3.92 18.34
CA ILE A 49 -13.82 3.07 17.21
C ILE A 49 -13.99 3.85 15.91
N PRO A 50 -12.90 4.25 15.23
CA PRO A 50 -12.99 4.88 13.93
C PRO A 50 -13.59 3.93 12.90
N PRO A 51 -14.47 4.39 11.98
CA PRO A 51 -15.12 3.51 10.99
C PRO A 51 -14.14 2.70 10.13
N ALA A 52 -12.95 3.25 9.86
CA ALA A 52 -11.93 2.57 9.07
C ALA A 52 -11.33 1.32 9.76
N LEU A 53 -11.45 1.21 11.09
CA LEU A 53 -10.91 0.08 11.86
C LEU A 53 -11.68 -1.24 11.62
N PRO A 54 -13.01 -1.32 11.80
CA PRO A 54 -13.76 -2.53 11.46
C PRO A 54 -13.69 -2.84 9.95
N ASP A 55 -13.63 -1.82 9.09
CA ASP A 55 -13.41 -2.02 7.65
C ASP A 55 -12.07 -2.70 7.37
N ALA A 56 -10.99 -2.34 8.09
CA ALA A 56 -9.69 -2.99 7.95
C ALA A 56 -9.73 -4.46 8.37
N VAL A 57 -10.47 -4.78 9.44
CA VAL A 57 -10.69 -6.16 9.90
C VAL A 57 -11.49 -6.96 8.87
N ALA A 58 -12.58 -6.40 8.36
CA ALA A 58 -13.39 -7.02 7.31
C ALA A 58 -12.53 -7.30 6.06
N ARG A 59 -11.69 -6.33 5.67
CA ARG A 59 -10.82 -6.44 4.50
C ARG A 59 -9.76 -7.53 4.63
N LEU A 60 -9.19 -7.71 5.83
CA LEU A 60 -8.31 -8.84 6.11
C LEU A 60 -9.06 -10.17 5.96
N GLY A 61 -10.31 -10.24 6.45
CA GLY A 61 -11.19 -11.39 6.25
C GLY A 61 -11.46 -11.70 4.77
N ASP A 62 -11.70 -10.67 3.95
CA ASP A 62 -11.85 -10.81 2.50
C ASP A 62 -10.59 -11.36 1.84
N ALA A 63 -9.41 -10.84 2.22
CA ALA A 63 -8.14 -11.32 1.69
C ALA A 63 -7.91 -12.80 2.01
N VAL A 64 -8.25 -13.26 3.22
CA VAL A 64 -8.15 -14.68 3.59
C VAL A 64 -9.12 -15.55 2.78
N ARG A 65 -10.36 -15.09 2.57
CA ARG A 65 -11.34 -15.79 1.73
C ARG A 65 -10.87 -15.88 0.28
N GLU A 66 -10.31 -14.80 -0.24
CA GLU A 66 -9.77 -14.76 -1.59
C GLU A 66 -8.56 -15.68 -1.76
N LEU A 67 -7.64 -15.70 -0.80
CA LEU A 67 -6.50 -16.63 -0.82
C LEU A 67 -6.99 -18.08 -0.90
N LYS A 68 -7.97 -18.44 -0.06
CA LYS A 68 -8.58 -19.77 -0.07
C LYS A 68 -9.22 -20.09 -1.42
N ARG A 69 -9.90 -19.14 -2.06
CA ARG A 69 -10.48 -19.29 -3.39
C ARG A 69 -9.39 -19.53 -4.44
N ALA A 70 -8.41 -18.62 -4.52
CA ALA A 70 -7.34 -18.66 -5.50
C ALA A 70 -6.50 -19.95 -5.39
N CYS A 71 -6.21 -20.42 -4.16
CA CYS A 71 -5.54 -21.70 -3.94
C CYS A 71 -6.33 -22.91 -4.47
N LYS A 72 -7.67 -22.87 -4.40
CA LYS A 72 -8.53 -23.95 -4.91
C LYS A 72 -8.64 -23.94 -6.43
N SER A 73 -8.75 -22.76 -7.03
CA SER A 73 -8.87 -22.57 -8.49
C SER A 73 -7.53 -22.63 -9.21
N GLY A 74 -6.42 -22.48 -8.48
CA GLY A 74 -5.09 -22.32 -9.08
C GLY A 74 -4.90 -20.96 -9.76
N GLU A 75 -5.73 -19.98 -9.42
CA GLU A 75 -5.65 -18.60 -9.88
C GLU A 75 -4.44 -17.87 -9.25
N ASP A 76 -4.09 -16.72 -9.82
CA ASP A 76 -3.06 -15.83 -9.29
C ASP A 76 -3.50 -15.18 -7.97
N LEU A 77 -2.53 -14.78 -7.15
CA LEU A 77 -2.71 -14.24 -5.81
C LEU A 77 -2.79 -12.70 -5.79
N GLU A 78 -2.78 -12.04 -6.95
CA GLU A 78 -2.83 -10.58 -7.05
C GLU A 78 -4.05 -9.97 -6.37
N ARG A 79 -5.23 -10.59 -6.50
CA ARG A 79 -6.44 -10.10 -5.81
C ARG A 79 -6.29 -10.19 -4.29
N THR A 80 -5.65 -11.23 -3.78
CA THR A 80 -5.33 -11.35 -2.34
C THR A 80 -4.39 -10.24 -1.90
N ARG A 81 -3.30 -10.01 -2.65
CA ARG A 81 -2.31 -8.95 -2.35
C ARG A 81 -2.94 -7.56 -2.36
N GLU A 82 -3.82 -7.32 -3.32
CA GLU A 82 -4.57 -6.06 -3.42
C GLU A 82 -5.51 -5.84 -2.23
N LEU A 83 -6.25 -6.87 -1.81
CA LEU A 83 -7.10 -6.78 -0.62
C LEU A 83 -6.28 -6.52 0.63
N VAL A 84 -5.10 -7.14 0.77
CA VAL A 84 -4.17 -6.84 1.87
C VAL A 84 -3.74 -5.38 1.86
N ARG A 85 -3.35 -4.84 0.70
CA ARG A 85 -2.98 -3.43 0.55
C ARG A 85 -4.10 -2.49 0.98
N GLN A 86 -5.32 -2.73 0.50
CA GLN A 86 -6.50 -1.94 0.88
C GLN A 86 -6.79 -2.02 2.39
N GLY A 87 -6.59 -3.19 2.99
CA GLY A 87 -6.73 -3.36 4.44
C GLY A 87 -5.69 -2.57 5.23
N ALA A 88 -4.45 -2.52 4.73
CA ALA A 88 -3.38 -1.76 5.36
C ALA A 88 -3.64 -0.25 5.28
N GLU A 89 -4.17 0.23 4.14
CA GLU A 89 -4.63 1.62 3.98
C GLU A 89 -5.74 1.97 4.97
N LEU A 90 -6.74 1.09 5.13
CA LEU A 90 -7.81 1.27 6.13
C LEU A 90 -7.24 1.36 7.56
N ALA A 91 -6.28 0.50 7.91
CA ALA A 91 -5.60 0.56 9.20
C ALA A 91 -4.79 1.86 9.39
N GLY A 92 -4.21 2.39 8.32
CA GLY A 92 -3.58 3.71 8.29
C GLY A 92 -4.56 4.87 8.52
N ARG A 93 -5.71 4.83 7.84
CA ARG A 93 -6.79 5.81 8.05
C ARG A 93 -7.30 5.76 9.49
N ALA A 94 -7.56 4.57 10.02
CA ALA A 94 -8.00 4.40 11.41
C ALA A 94 -7.00 5.00 12.42
N TRP A 95 -5.70 4.76 12.20
CA TRP A 95 -4.64 5.35 13.02
C TRP A 95 -4.72 6.88 13.04
N SER A 96 -4.87 7.50 11.87
CA SER A 96 -4.93 8.97 11.75
C SER A 96 -6.20 9.60 12.35
N GLN A 97 -7.30 8.85 12.41
CA GLN A 97 -8.58 9.26 12.98
C GLN A 97 -8.58 9.23 14.52
N GLY A 98 -7.55 8.63 15.12
CA GLY A 98 -7.39 8.51 16.56
C GLY A 98 -7.98 7.20 17.07
N VAL A 99 -7.17 6.45 17.80
CA VAL A 99 -7.56 5.22 18.48
C VAL A 99 -7.07 5.27 19.92
N ARG A 100 -7.71 4.50 20.80
CA ARG A 100 -7.21 4.26 22.16
C ARG A 100 -6.45 2.94 22.23
N THR A 101 -6.01 2.56 23.42
CA THR A 101 -5.04 1.48 23.65
C THR A 101 -5.41 0.16 22.96
N TYR A 102 -6.68 -0.26 23.02
CA TYR A 102 -7.08 -1.51 22.35
C TYR A 102 -7.16 -1.34 20.83
N GLY A 103 -7.60 -0.18 20.35
CA GLY A 103 -7.54 0.23 18.94
C GLY A 103 -6.14 0.25 18.34
N GLU A 104 -5.17 0.88 19.02
CA GLU A 104 -3.77 0.94 18.61
C GLU A 104 -3.17 -0.46 18.44
N ALA A 105 -3.44 -1.31 19.42
CA ALA A 105 -2.92 -2.66 19.39
C ALA A 105 -3.62 -3.55 18.34
N MET A 106 -4.91 -3.34 18.07
CA MET A 106 -5.58 -3.96 16.91
C MET A 106 -4.95 -3.54 15.59
N ILE A 107 -4.59 -2.26 15.43
CA ILE A 107 -3.91 -1.77 14.22
C ILE A 107 -2.54 -2.43 14.05
N SER A 108 -1.79 -2.61 15.15
CA SER A 108 -0.52 -3.35 15.13
C SER A 108 -0.70 -4.81 14.72
N ASP A 109 -1.69 -5.50 15.31
CA ASP A 109 -2.02 -6.90 14.99
C ASP A 109 -2.50 -7.03 13.53
N LEU A 110 -3.29 -6.07 13.03
CA LEU A 110 -3.74 -6.01 11.63
C LEU A 110 -2.57 -5.89 10.67
N ARG A 111 -1.66 -4.94 10.90
CA ARG A 111 -0.48 -4.74 10.04
C ARG A 111 0.41 -5.97 10.04
N THR A 112 0.58 -6.61 11.19
CA THR A 112 1.39 -7.83 11.29
C THR A 112 0.72 -9.01 10.59
N GLY A 113 -0.59 -9.21 10.80
CA GLY A 113 -1.37 -10.24 10.11
C GLY A 113 -1.40 -10.05 8.59
N GLN A 114 -1.49 -8.81 8.11
CA GLN A 114 -1.38 -8.46 6.70
C GLN A 114 -0.02 -8.83 6.11
N SER A 115 1.07 -8.56 6.82
CA SER A 115 2.42 -9.01 6.43
C SER A 115 2.52 -10.53 6.38
N GLU A 116 1.98 -11.25 7.37
CA GLU A 116 1.94 -12.72 7.35
C GLU A 116 1.16 -13.24 6.15
N LEU A 117 0.02 -12.63 5.82
CA LEU A 117 -0.78 -13.04 4.68
C LEU A 117 -0.05 -12.82 3.35
N LEU A 118 0.67 -11.70 3.18
CA LEU A 118 1.53 -11.50 2.00
C LEU A 118 2.64 -12.55 1.91
N ARG A 119 3.28 -12.88 3.03
CA ARG A 119 4.32 -13.93 3.09
C ARG A 119 3.75 -15.30 2.72
N ALA A 120 2.52 -15.59 3.12
CA ALA A 120 1.80 -16.80 2.70
C ALA A 120 1.58 -16.85 1.17
N THR A 121 1.56 -15.71 0.47
CA THR A 121 1.54 -15.65 -1.01
C THR A 121 2.93 -15.77 -1.66
N GLY A 122 3.97 -16.04 -0.88
CA GLY A 122 5.36 -16.15 -1.33
C GLY A 122 6.13 -14.83 -1.39
N CYS A 123 5.60 -13.73 -0.85
CA CYS A 123 6.35 -12.48 -0.73
C CYS A 123 7.48 -12.62 0.29
N ARG A 124 8.64 -12.01 0.00
CA ARG A 124 9.74 -11.94 0.97
C ARG A 124 9.33 -11.07 2.17
N PRO A 125 9.88 -11.33 3.38
CA PRO A 125 9.53 -10.58 4.57
C PRO A 125 9.69 -9.07 4.42
N GLU A 126 10.77 -8.61 3.78
CA GLU A 126 11.09 -7.20 3.57
C GLU A 126 10.07 -6.55 2.63
N ASP A 127 9.72 -7.23 1.54
CA ASP A 127 8.74 -6.77 0.56
C ASP A 127 7.33 -6.72 1.14
N ALA A 128 6.96 -7.73 1.93
CA ALA A 128 5.67 -7.78 2.63
C ALA A 128 5.55 -6.62 3.63
N ASN A 129 6.54 -6.46 4.50
CA ASN A 129 6.57 -5.39 5.50
C ASN A 129 6.62 -4.01 4.84
N GLY A 130 7.41 -3.85 3.76
CA GLY A 130 7.47 -2.62 2.99
C GLY A 130 6.14 -2.27 2.34
N THR A 131 5.43 -3.26 1.79
CA THR A 131 4.12 -3.08 1.17
C THR A 131 3.08 -2.63 2.21
N VAL A 132 2.98 -3.32 3.34
CA VAL A 132 2.06 -2.94 4.43
C VAL A 132 2.39 -1.55 4.97
N ARG A 133 3.66 -1.24 5.19
CA ARG A 133 4.09 0.08 5.69
C ARG A 133 3.73 1.20 4.72
N ARG A 134 3.99 1.03 3.42
CA ARG A 134 3.65 2.03 2.39
C ARG A 134 2.14 2.23 2.29
N ALA A 135 1.38 1.14 2.26
CA ALA A 135 -0.08 1.19 2.18
C ALA A 135 -0.69 1.87 3.42
N ALA A 136 -0.25 1.50 4.63
CA ALA A 136 -0.67 2.14 5.86
C ALA A 136 -0.29 3.63 5.90
N GLY A 137 0.92 4.00 5.46
CA GLY A 137 1.33 5.39 5.36
C GLY A 137 0.49 6.18 4.34
N ALA A 138 0.09 5.56 3.24
CA ALA A 138 -0.80 6.18 2.25
C ALA A 138 -2.20 6.47 2.85
N GLY A 139 -2.78 5.49 3.55
CA GLY A 139 -4.05 5.70 4.26
C GLY A 139 -3.96 6.75 5.36
N GLU A 140 -2.86 6.79 6.12
CA GLU A 140 -2.63 7.84 7.12
C GLU A 140 -2.57 9.24 6.48
N ALA A 141 -1.84 9.37 5.37
CA ALA A 141 -1.70 10.64 4.65
C ALA A 141 -3.01 11.10 3.99
N GLU A 142 -3.85 10.18 3.53
CA GLU A 142 -5.16 10.48 2.95
C GLU A 142 -6.09 11.13 3.99
N ALA A 143 -6.17 10.54 5.19
CA ALA A 143 -7.04 11.02 6.24
C ALA A 143 -6.44 12.20 7.03
N ARG A 144 -5.10 12.33 7.09
CA ARG A 144 -4.42 13.50 7.65
C ARG A 144 -3.23 13.91 6.76
N PRO A 145 -3.44 14.83 5.79
CA PRO A 145 -2.37 15.26 4.89
C PRO A 145 -1.17 15.83 5.66
N PRO A 146 0.07 15.46 5.29
CA PRO A 146 1.25 15.97 5.97
C PRO A 146 1.33 17.49 5.85
N VAL A 147 1.82 18.16 6.90
CA VAL A 147 1.90 19.63 6.99
C VAL A 147 2.62 20.25 5.79
N ARG A 148 3.58 19.54 5.18
CA ARG A 148 4.30 19.99 3.96
C ARG A 148 3.41 20.14 2.73
N ALA A 149 2.30 19.41 2.62
CA ALA A 149 1.34 19.58 1.52
C ALA A 149 0.57 20.92 1.62
N ARG A 150 0.52 21.52 2.81
CA ARG A 150 -0.11 22.84 3.04
C ARG A 150 0.83 24.01 2.74
N MET A 151 2.11 23.75 2.55
CA MET A 151 3.07 24.77 2.11
C MET A 151 3.07 24.83 0.59
N SER A 152 2.07 25.51 0.02
CA SER A 152 2.18 26.01 -1.35
C SER A 152 3.38 26.96 -1.40
N ARG A 153 4.50 26.46 -1.91
CA ARG A 153 5.71 27.26 -2.09
C ARG A 153 5.35 28.42 -3.04
N PRO A 154 5.47 29.70 -2.64
CA PRO A 154 5.21 30.80 -3.55
C PRO A 154 6.12 30.64 -4.76
N VAL A 155 5.53 30.47 -5.95
CA VAL A 155 6.29 30.47 -7.19
C VAL A 155 6.92 31.86 -7.31
N PRO A 156 8.27 31.98 -7.39
CA PRO A 156 8.89 33.27 -7.60
C PRO A 156 8.35 33.87 -8.90
N ARG A 157 7.66 35.01 -8.82
CA ARG A 157 7.31 35.79 -10.01
C ARG A 157 8.63 36.16 -10.70
N ARG A 158 8.89 35.56 -11.86
CA ARG A 158 9.95 36.01 -12.78
C ARG A 158 9.75 37.52 -12.97
N PRO A 159 10.76 38.38 -12.70
CA PRO A 159 10.63 39.78 -13.01
C PRO A 159 10.42 39.91 -14.52
N ALA A 160 9.38 40.65 -14.90
CA ALA A 160 9.06 40.95 -16.29
C ALA A 160 10.33 41.50 -16.97
N GLY A 161 10.72 40.87 -18.07
CA GLY A 161 11.91 41.23 -18.83
C GLY A 161 11.89 42.70 -19.17
N ARG A 162 12.93 43.41 -18.77
CA ARG A 162 13.20 44.79 -19.15
C ARG A 162 13.44 44.77 -20.68
N GLY A 163 12.51 45.35 -21.43
CA GLY A 163 12.55 45.38 -22.90
C GLY A 163 13.88 45.93 -23.40
N THR A 164 14.50 45.20 -24.32
CA THR A 164 15.69 45.63 -25.06
C THR A 164 15.26 46.63 -26.15
N PRO A 165 15.83 47.84 -26.24
CA PRO A 165 15.47 48.78 -27.31
C PRO A 165 16.01 48.28 -28.66
N GLY A 166 15.19 48.45 -29.70
CA GLY A 166 15.36 47.82 -31.01
C GLY A 166 16.61 48.23 -31.78
N ARG A 167 17.18 47.24 -32.47
CA ARG A 167 18.20 47.39 -33.50
C ARG A 167 17.51 47.85 -34.79
N ARG A 168 17.83 49.05 -35.27
CA ARG A 168 17.36 49.57 -36.57
C ARG A 168 17.96 48.74 -37.71
N PRO A 169 17.21 48.37 -38.76
CA PRO A 169 17.78 47.76 -39.95
C PRO A 169 18.32 48.84 -40.90
N ASP A 170 19.55 48.62 -41.38
CA ASP A 170 20.26 49.42 -42.36
C ASP A 170 19.49 49.49 -43.69
N MET A 171 19.25 50.71 -44.16
CA MET A 171 18.65 51.00 -45.46
C MET A 171 19.77 51.17 -46.49
N PHE A 172 20.06 50.09 -47.22
CA PHE A 172 20.94 50.10 -48.38
C PHE A 172 20.24 50.83 -49.55
N ARG A 173 20.84 51.92 -50.04
CA ARG A 173 20.32 52.74 -51.16
C ARG A 173 21.21 52.51 -52.39
N PRO A 174 20.66 52.11 -53.55
CA PRO A 174 21.46 51.89 -54.76
C PRO A 174 21.77 53.22 -55.48
N PRO A 175 22.88 53.33 -56.23
CA PRO A 175 23.23 54.54 -56.97
C PRO A 175 22.49 54.64 -58.30
N THR A 176 21.79 55.75 -58.50
CA THR A 176 21.29 56.21 -59.81
C THR A 176 22.40 56.91 -60.58
N ARG A 177 22.65 56.44 -61.81
CA ARG A 177 23.38 57.16 -62.86
C ARG A 177 22.57 58.37 -63.34
N VAL A 178 23.21 59.52 -63.54
CA VAL A 178 22.84 60.51 -64.57
C VAL A 178 24.12 61.22 -65.07
N ALA A 179 24.23 61.24 -66.41
CA ALA A 179 24.98 62.11 -67.33
C ALA A 179 26.45 62.48 -67.03
#